data_AF-A0A8T5VPE7-F1
#
_entry.id   AF-A0A8T5VPE7-F1
#
_cell.length_a   1.000
_cell.length_b   1.000
_cell.length_c   1.000
_cell.angle_alpha   90.00
_cell.angle_beta   90.00
_cell.angle_gamma   90.00
#
_symmetry.space_group_name_H-M   'P 1'
#
loop_
_entity.id
_entity.type
_entity.pdbx_description
1 polymer ?
#
loop_
_entity_poly.entity_id
_entity_poly.type
_entity_poly.pdbx_seq_one_letter_code
_entity_poly.pdbx_strand_id
1 'polypeptide(L)'
;MQRQIRKNIDLDKVLPTAFECAKNGISFNYGVIIGFPEERYEDLRDTINLMVDLLSVQETLPAIGILSPLGGTEYSQKYSAELQLDTIPTKVAFQGSEYRKDEFDLIQEYPSVFPEFYHFPSKSIPREELKYLEDFFTGAHQRVRFALVAIRRVVPDFLAFCRDWFAYVGRAKLNRARAGYYTTWQFKEEFVSFCREHLAGKVMESGERRFIEGVLQCYDGPLDALRRQSSSEMPVLASGVAVRHAPISLRRFPLFLDRRLPIPEEVFKEVAYLHVVKDDKFKMIEIPELAARVLDACNGKNPELKIIEECSSDLTPPDVSAVITHYSRLGIVQTRVLQ
;
A
#
# COMPACT_ATOMS: atom_id res chain seq x y z
N MET A 1 -26.09 1.93 -0.15
CA MET A 1 -25.67 2.27 1.24
C MET A 1 -25.82 3.74 1.68
N GLN A 2 -25.24 4.74 1.01
CA GLN A 2 -25.11 6.14 1.53
C GLN A 2 -26.38 6.80 2.10
N ARG A 3 -27.55 6.56 1.50
CA ARG A 3 -28.84 7.09 1.97
C ARG A 3 -29.33 6.43 3.26
N GLN A 4 -29.08 5.13 3.42
CA GLN A 4 -29.51 4.37 4.60
C GLN A 4 -28.82 4.86 5.87
N ILE A 5 -27.55 5.26 5.77
CA ILE A 5 -26.78 5.85 6.87
C ILE A 5 -26.85 7.39 6.91
N ARG A 6 -27.75 7.99 6.11
CA ARG A 6 -28.00 9.44 6.04
C ARG A 6 -26.76 10.31 5.74
N LYS A 7 -25.70 9.73 5.17
CA LYS A 7 -24.48 10.46 4.75
C LYS A 7 -24.67 11.18 3.42
N ASN A 8 -25.44 10.60 2.50
CA ASN A 8 -25.80 11.20 1.21
C ASN A 8 -24.59 11.74 0.41
N ILE A 9 -23.45 11.05 0.49
CA ILE A 9 -22.25 11.44 -0.26
C ILE A 9 -22.50 11.20 -1.75
N ASP A 10 -22.18 12.22 -2.55
CA ASP A 10 -22.15 12.15 -4.01
C ASP A 10 -20.85 11.46 -4.45
N LEU A 11 -20.93 10.14 -4.71
CA LEU A 11 -19.76 9.31 -5.01
C LEU A 11 -19.05 9.74 -6.30
N ASP A 12 -19.77 10.30 -7.26
CA ASP A 12 -19.22 10.78 -8.53
C ASP A 12 -18.28 11.98 -8.32
N LYS A 13 -18.43 12.71 -7.21
CA LYS A 13 -17.58 13.85 -6.85
C LYS A 13 -16.37 13.48 -6.00
N VAL A 14 -16.33 12.27 -5.43
CA VAL A 14 -15.25 11.89 -4.49
C VAL A 14 -13.89 11.94 -5.17
N LEU A 15 -13.74 11.29 -6.32
CA LEU A 15 -12.46 11.22 -7.02
C LEU A 15 -12.03 12.58 -7.64
N PRO A 16 -12.92 13.34 -8.33
CA PRO A 16 -12.57 14.69 -8.78
C PRO A 16 -12.15 15.63 -7.65
N THR A 17 -12.83 15.57 -6.50
CA THR A 17 -12.48 16.39 -5.32
C THR A 17 -11.12 15.99 -4.77
N ALA A 18 -10.84 14.69 -4.69
CA ALA A 18 -9.55 14.15 -4.29
C ALA A 18 -8.41 14.68 -5.17
N PHE A 19 -8.58 14.65 -6.49
CA PHE A 19 -7.59 15.20 -7.43
C PHE A 19 -7.38 16.71 -7.27
N GLU A 20 -8.45 17.48 -7.07
CA GLU A 20 -8.34 18.92 -6.87
C GLU A 20 -7.63 19.25 -5.53
N CYS A 21 -7.91 18.51 -4.46
CA CYS A 21 -7.17 18.63 -3.20
C CYS A 21 -5.67 18.39 -3.40
N ALA A 22 -5.32 17.28 -4.05
CA ALA A 22 -3.93 16.92 -4.36
C ALA A 22 -3.21 17.99 -5.19
N LYS A 23 -3.86 18.50 -6.24
CA LYS A 23 -3.33 19.58 -7.08
C LYS A 23 -3.00 20.85 -6.30
N ASN A 24 -3.74 21.12 -5.23
CA ASN A 24 -3.52 22.26 -4.34
C ASN A 24 -2.63 21.92 -3.13
N GLY A 25 -1.98 20.75 -3.13
CA GLY A 25 -1.08 20.31 -2.05
C GLY A 25 -1.81 19.98 -0.73
N ILE A 26 -3.12 19.75 -0.77
CA ILE A 26 -3.93 19.43 0.40
C ILE A 26 -3.92 17.92 0.59
N SER A 27 -3.26 17.47 1.66
CA SER A 27 -3.34 16.07 2.10
C SER A 27 -4.64 15.77 2.80
N PHE A 28 -5.18 14.56 2.57
CA PHE A 28 -6.42 14.14 3.20
C PHE A 28 -6.45 12.64 3.49
N ASN A 29 -7.24 12.31 4.52
CA ASN A 29 -7.54 10.93 4.88
C ASN A 29 -8.93 10.59 4.36
N TYR A 30 -9.09 9.41 3.76
CA TYR A 30 -10.42 8.90 3.43
C TYR A 30 -10.64 7.59 4.17
N GLY A 31 -11.77 7.51 4.85
CA GLY A 31 -12.21 6.33 5.58
C GLY A 31 -13.38 5.68 4.88
N VAL A 32 -13.30 4.37 4.67
CA VAL A 32 -14.48 3.56 4.34
C VAL A 32 -14.82 2.65 5.51
N ILE A 33 -16.11 2.39 5.68
CA ILE A 33 -16.62 1.42 6.64
C ILE A 33 -17.34 0.34 5.81
N ILE A 34 -16.96 -0.91 6.01
CA ILE A 34 -17.59 -2.08 5.38
C ILE A 34 -18.29 -2.94 6.45
N GLY A 35 -19.09 -3.91 6.03
CA GLY A 35 -19.74 -4.87 6.93
C GLY A 35 -21.06 -4.39 7.53
N PHE A 36 -21.81 -3.53 6.82
CA PHE A 36 -23.17 -3.23 7.22
C PHE A 36 -24.09 -4.46 6.99
N PRO A 37 -25.05 -4.75 7.89
CA PRO A 37 -26.09 -5.77 7.70
C PRO A 37 -26.76 -5.79 6.32
N GLU A 38 -27.04 -4.60 5.76
CA GLU A 38 -27.69 -4.46 4.46
C GLU A 38 -26.71 -4.36 3.28
N GLU A 39 -25.40 -4.39 3.52
CA GLU A 39 -24.38 -4.32 2.47
C GLU A 39 -24.43 -5.57 1.60
N ARG A 40 -24.63 -5.35 0.30
CA ARG A 40 -24.60 -6.42 -0.72
C ARG A 40 -23.23 -6.50 -1.35
N TYR A 41 -23.01 -7.56 -2.10
CA TYR A 41 -21.76 -7.77 -2.83
C TYR A 41 -21.43 -6.60 -3.77
N GLU A 42 -22.42 -6.05 -4.46
CA GLU A 42 -22.23 -4.93 -5.37
C GLU A 42 -21.82 -3.66 -4.62
N ASP A 43 -22.44 -3.39 -3.45
CA ASP A 43 -22.09 -2.27 -2.58
C ASP A 43 -20.64 -2.37 -2.09
N LEU A 44 -20.20 -3.57 -1.68
CA LEU A 44 -18.82 -3.82 -1.26
C LEU A 44 -17.84 -3.70 -2.44
N ARG A 45 -18.16 -4.28 -3.60
CA ARG A 45 -17.34 -4.20 -4.82
C ARG A 45 -17.09 -2.75 -5.21
N ASP A 46 -18.14 -1.93 -5.23
CA ASP A 46 -18.05 -0.53 -5.61
C ASP A 46 -17.23 0.27 -4.58
N THR A 47 -17.36 -0.07 -3.28
CA THR A 47 -16.53 0.49 -2.21
C THR A 47 -15.05 0.15 -2.40
N ILE A 48 -14.70 -1.12 -2.63
CA ILE A 48 -13.32 -1.57 -2.86
C ILE A 48 -12.73 -0.94 -4.12
N ASN A 49 -13.53 -0.86 -5.19
CA ASN A 49 -13.13 -0.19 -6.43
C ASN A 49 -12.79 1.29 -6.20
N LEU A 50 -13.67 2.03 -5.54
CA LEU A 50 -13.44 3.43 -5.19
C LEU A 50 -12.21 3.61 -4.31
N MET A 51 -11.99 2.71 -3.34
CA MET A 51 -10.80 2.74 -2.51
C MET A 51 -9.52 2.66 -3.33
N VAL A 52 -9.43 1.72 -4.27
CA VAL A 52 -8.22 1.57 -5.10
C VAL A 52 -8.08 2.74 -6.06
N ASP A 53 -9.19 3.24 -6.60
CA ASP A 53 -9.21 4.44 -7.45
C ASP A 53 -8.70 5.66 -6.66
N LEU A 54 -8.91 5.75 -5.34
CA LEU A 54 -8.36 6.82 -4.48
C LEU A 54 -6.88 6.62 -4.08
N LEU A 55 -6.34 5.39 -4.13
CA LEU A 55 -4.90 5.14 -3.94
C LEU A 55 -4.03 5.77 -5.04
N SER A 56 -4.67 6.17 -6.11
CA SER A 56 -4.04 6.77 -7.26
C SER A 56 -3.61 8.24 -7.04
N VAL A 57 -4.20 8.88 -6.02
CA VAL A 57 -3.93 10.25 -5.59
C VAL A 57 -2.87 10.21 -4.49
N GLN A 58 -1.67 10.78 -4.68
CA GLN A 58 -0.50 10.53 -3.81
C GLN A 58 -0.70 10.99 -2.36
N GLU A 59 -1.49 12.04 -2.17
CA GLU A 59 -1.73 12.75 -0.91
C GLU A 59 -2.79 12.08 -0.03
N THR A 60 -3.19 10.84 -0.39
CA THR A 60 -4.24 10.10 0.31
C THR A 60 -3.70 9.05 1.25
N LEU A 61 -4.24 9.06 2.46
CA LEU A 61 -4.08 7.98 3.42
C LEU A 61 -5.40 7.20 3.51
N PRO A 62 -5.49 6.01 2.89
CA PRO A 62 -6.66 5.16 3.02
C PRO A 62 -6.82 4.68 4.46
N ALA A 63 -8.05 4.66 4.93
CA ALA A 63 -8.46 3.92 6.10
C ALA A 63 -9.65 3.03 5.74
N ILE A 64 -9.56 1.76 6.12
CA ILE A 64 -10.67 0.82 6.09
C ILE A 64 -10.93 0.36 7.51
N GLY A 65 -12.19 0.31 7.88
CA GLY A 65 -12.66 -0.29 9.12
C GLY A 65 -13.88 -1.15 8.86
N ILE A 66 -14.08 -2.16 9.69
CA ILE A 66 -15.32 -2.92 9.69
C ILE A 66 -16.28 -2.29 10.70
N LEU A 67 -17.55 -2.14 10.32
CA LEU A 67 -18.59 -1.60 11.18
C LEU A 67 -18.60 -2.34 12.52
N SER A 68 -18.49 -1.57 13.60
CA SER A 68 -18.52 -2.07 14.97
C SER A 68 -19.71 -1.43 15.70
N PRO A 69 -20.44 -2.17 16.53
CA PRO A 69 -21.51 -1.61 17.34
C PRO A 69 -20.96 -0.57 18.31
N LEU A 70 -21.68 0.55 18.43
CA LEU A 70 -21.36 1.60 19.39
C LEU A 70 -22.62 1.89 20.22
N GLY A 71 -22.47 1.77 21.54
CA GLY A 71 -23.55 1.99 22.49
C GLY A 71 -24.22 3.35 22.30
N GLY A 72 -25.54 3.39 22.43
CA GLY A 72 -26.33 4.62 22.29
C GLY A 72 -26.58 5.10 20.86
N THR A 73 -26.09 4.41 19.83
CA THR A 73 -26.42 4.75 18.43
C THR A 73 -27.76 4.17 17.98
N GLU A 74 -28.50 4.89 17.12
CA GLU A 74 -29.76 4.42 16.49
C GLU A 74 -29.56 3.05 15.84
N TYR A 75 -28.40 2.86 15.21
CA TYR A 75 -28.05 1.63 14.51
C TYR A 75 -27.81 0.46 15.48
N SER A 76 -27.11 0.68 16.60
CA SER A 76 -26.93 -0.34 17.63
C SER A 76 -28.23 -0.70 18.34
N GLN A 77 -29.13 0.26 18.55
CA GLN A 77 -30.45 -0.02 19.13
C GLN A 77 -31.28 -0.90 18.20
N LYS A 78 -31.32 -0.56 16.91
CA LYS A 78 -32.04 -1.29 15.87
C LYS A 78 -31.61 -2.75 15.78
N TYR A 79 -30.31 -3.03 15.87
CA TYR A 79 -29.74 -4.36 15.67
C TYR A 79 -29.28 -5.06 16.95
N SER A 80 -29.64 -4.54 18.13
CA SER A 80 -29.18 -5.03 19.43
C SER A 80 -29.44 -6.53 19.65
N ALA A 81 -30.59 -7.04 19.19
CA ALA A 81 -30.96 -8.45 19.31
C ALA A 81 -30.26 -9.37 18.29
N GLU A 82 -29.60 -8.81 17.27
CA GLU A 82 -28.91 -9.55 16.20
C GLU A 82 -27.39 -9.58 16.41
N LEU A 83 -26.87 -8.88 17.41
CA LEU A 83 -25.43 -8.81 17.68
C LEU A 83 -24.84 -10.18 17.97
N GLN A 84 -23.69 -10.47 17.36
CA GLN A 84 -22.94 -11.71 17.56
C GLN A 84 -21.58 -11.40 18.15
N LEU A 85 -21.19 -12.15 19.19
CA LEU A 85 -19.89 -12.00 19.83
C LEU A 85 -18.78 -12.21 18.79
N ASP A 86 -17.89 -11.24 18.66
CA ASP A 86 -16.85 -11.24 17.64
C ASP A 86 -15.55 -11.78 18.21
N THR A 87 -15.06 -12.87 17.61
CA THR A 87 -13.74 -13.44 17.93
C THR A 87 -12.64 -12.86 17.06
N ILE A 88 -13.01 -11.98 16.11
CA ILE A 88 -12.11 -11.28 15.23
C ILE A 88 -12.00 -9.83 15.73
N PRO A 89 -10.84 -9.40 16.26
CA PRO A 89 -10.71 -8.08 16.82
C PRO A 89 -10.92 -7.00 15.76
N THR A 90 -11.77 -6.02 16.09
CA THR A 90 -11.91 -4.77 15.33
C THR A 90 -10.88 -3.76 15.80
N LYS A 91 -10.63 -2.72 15.01
CA LYS A 91 -9.73 -1.62 15.42
C LYS A 91 -10.24 -0.82 16.62
N VAL A 92 -11.54 -0.88 16.92
CA VAL A 92 -12.17 -0.13 18.02
C VAL A 92 -11.96 -0.84 19.35
N ALA A 93 -12.00 -2.17 19.36
CA ALA A 93 -11.85 -3.01 20.55
C ALA A 93 -10.46 -3.68 20.63
N PHE A 94 -9.42 -3.14 20.00
CA PHE A 94 -8.10 -3.77 19.99
C PHE A 94 -7.49 -3.79 21.41
N GLN A 95 -7.42 -4.98 22.03
CA GLN A 95 -7.16 -5.16 23.46
C GLN A 95 -5.98 -6.09 23.80
N GLY A 96 -5.04 -6.29 22.88
CA GLY A 96 -3.89 -7.19 23.10
C GLY A 96 -4.19 -8.64 22.70
N SER A 97 -3.24 -9.54 22.95
CA SER A 97 -3.21 -10.87 22.32
C SER A 97 -4.05 -11.95 23.02
N GLU A 98 -4.43 -11.78 24.28
CA GLU A 98 -5.11 -12.83 25.05
C GLU A 98 -6.11 -12.23 26.04
N TYR A 99 -7.39 -12.60 25.90
CA TYR A 99 -8.42 -12.32 26.91
C TYR A 99 -8.28 -13.29 28.07
N ARG A 100 -8.38 -12.79 29.29
CA ARG A 100 -8.60 -13.68 30.42
C ARG A 100 -10.02 -14.22 30.36
N LYS A 101 -10.20 -15.43 30.85
CA LYS A 101 -11.52 -16.09 30.86
C LYS A 101 -12.59 -15.24 31.57
N ASP A 102 -12.24 -14.62 32.69
CA ASP A 102 -13.14 -13.78 33.47
C ASP A 102 -13.57 -12.50 32.74
N GLU A 103 -12.68 -11.92 31.92
CA GLU A 103 -13.03 -10.78 31.05
C GLU A 103 -14.01 -11.20 29.96
N PHE A 104 -13.75 -12.36 29.34
CA PHE A 104 -14.64 -12.90 28.31
C PHE A 104 -16.02 -13.25 28.85
N ASP A 105 -16.09 -13.86 30.04
CA ASP A 105 -17.35 -14.15 30.74
C ASP A 105 -18.14 -12.86 30.99
N LEU A 106 -17.47 -11.78 31.41
CA LEU A 106 -18.08 -10.46 31.63
C LEU A 106 -18.61 -9.83 30.32
N ILE A 107 -17.82 -9.88 29.25
CA ILE A 107 -18.22 -9.37 27.93
C ILE A 107 -19.49 -10.09 27.45
N GLN A 108 -19.51 -11.41 27.60
CA GLN A 108 -20.64 -12.25 27.18
C GLN A 108 -21.90 -12.01 28.02
N GLU A 109 -21.75 -11.76 29.32
CA GLU A 109 -22.87 -11.50 30.24
C GLU A 109 -23.51 -10.12 30.02
N TYR A 110 -22.73 -9.11 29.62
CA TYR A 110 -23.21 -7.73 29.46
C TYR A 110 -23.03 -7.15 28.03
N PRO A 111 -23.70 -7.69 26.99
CA PRO A 111 -23.57 -7.21 25.61
C PRO A 111 -23.89 -5.73 25.40
N SER A 112 -24.79 -5.15 26.22
CA SER A 112 -25.17 -3.74 26.15
C SER A 112 -24.10 -2.80 26.75
N VAL A 113 -23.24 -3.33 27.61
CA VAL A 113 -22.12 -2.61 28.22
C VAL A 113 -20.88 -2.70 27.34
N PHE A 114 -20.70 -3.84 26.67
CA PHE A 114 -19.55 -4.17 25.83
C PHE A 114 -19.90 -4.38 24.34
N PRO A 115 -20.70 -3.50 23.70
CA PRO A 115 -21.17 -3.72 22.34
C PRO A 115 -20.04 -3.75 21.30
N GLU A 116 -18.89 -3.14 21.58
CA GLU A 116 -17.70 -3.10 20.71
C GLU A 116 -17.02 -4.46 20.49
N PHE A 117 -17.31 -5.45 21.35
CA PHE A 117 -16.86 -6.84 21.20
C PHE A 117 -17.79 -7.69 20.35
N TYR A 118 -18.89 -7.11 19.90
CA TYR A 118 -19.85 -7.77 19.03
C TYR A 118 -19.70 -7.23 17.62
N HIS A 119 -20.32 -7.91 16.67
CA HIS A 119 -20.45 -7.42 15.31
C HIS A 119 -21.90 -7.53 14.85
N PHE A 120 -22.22 -6.71 13.85
CA PHE A 120 -23.46 -6.83 13.12
C PHE A 120 -23.34 -7.95 12.08
N PRO A 121 -24.21 -8.98 12.09
CA PRO A 121 -24.14 -10.03 11.10
C PRO A 121 -24.50 -9.48 9.71
N SER A 122 -23.61 -9.67 8.73
CA SER A 122 -23.91 -9.39 7.33
C SER A 122 -24.63 -10.58 6.70
N LYS A 123 -25.69 -10.29 5.94
CA LYS A 123 -26.48 -11.34 5.26
C LYS A 123 -25.78 -11.90 4.01
N SER A 124 -24.89 -11.13 3.41
CA SER A 124 -24.33 -11.43 2.09
C SER A 124 -22.82 -11.59 2.08
N ILE A 125 -22.11 -11.09 3.10
CA ILE A 125 -20.65 -11.04 3.12
C ILE A 125 -20.15 -11.71 4.40
N PRO A 126 -19.37 -12.81 4.32
CA PRO A 126 -18.80 -13.46 5.49
C PRO A 126 -17.89 -12.52 6.31
N ARG A 127 -17.94 -12.64 7.65
CA ARG A 127 -17.13 -11.80 8.55
C ARG A 127 -15.63 -11.92 8.28
N GLU A 128 -15.16 -13.12 7.96
CA GLU A 128 -13.76 -13.39 7.63
C GLU A 128 -13.31 -12.68 6.36
N GLU A 129 -14.20 -12.57 5.37
CA GLU A 129 -13.89 -11.86 4.12
C GLU A 129 -13.71 -10.36 4.38
N LEU A 130 -14.60 -9.75 5.19
CA LEU A 130 -14.46 -8.36 5.63
C LEU A 130 -13.13 -8.14 6.35
N LYS A 131 -12.71 -9.09 7.19
CA LYS A 131 -11.42 -9.01 7.89
C LYS A 131 -10.24 -9.12 6.95
N TYR A 132 -10.27 -10.04 5.99
CA TYR A 132 -9.19 -10.15 5.00
C TYR A 132 -9.05 -8.89 4.15
N LEU A 133 -10.17 -8.27 3.77
CA LEU A 133 -10.16 -6.98 3.07
C LEU A 133 -9.57 -5.87 3.94
N GLU A 134 -10.00 -5.76 5.19
CA GLU A 134 -9.46 -4.76 6.13
C GLU A 134 -7.94 -4.92 6.29
N ASP A 135 -7.46 -6.14 6.55
CA ASP A 135 -6.03 -6.42 6.73
C ASP A 135 -5.23 -6.18 5.44
N PHE A 136 -5.75 -6.66 4.30
CA PHE A 136 -5.14 -6.45 2.99
C PHE A 136 -4.99 -4.97 2.70
N PHE A 137 -6.07 -4.20 2.77
CA PHE A 137 -6.01 -2.77 2.44
C PHE A 137 -5.28 -1.93 3.48
N THR A 138 -5.16 -2.39 4.73
CA THR A 138 -4.35 -1.71 5.75
C THR A 138 -2.84 -1.89 5.51
N GLY A 139 -2.39 -3.06 5.03
CA GLY A 139 -0.95 -3.30 4.78
C GLY A 139 -0.52 -3.13 3.32
N ALA A 140 -1.28 -3.67 2.37
CA ALA A 140 -0.90 -3.72 0.96
C ALA A 140 -0.71 -2.33 0.35
N HIS A 141 -1.53 -1.36 0.73
CA HIS A 141 -1.42 0.01 0.23
C HIS A 141 -0.08 0.68 0.60
N GLN A 142 0.60 0.21 1.65
CA GLN A 142 1.90 0.73 2.06
C GLN A 142 3.05 0.08 1.27
N ARG A 143 2.86 -1.17 0.84
CA ARG A 143 3.92 -1.99 0.25
C ARG A 143 3.87 -2.09 -1.27
N VAL A 144 2.68 -2.08 -1.85
CA VAL A 144 2.45 -2.33 -3.28
C VAL A 144 1.45 -1.34 -3.89
N ARG A 145 1.37 -0.11 -3.36
CA ARG A 145 0.40 0.94 -3.73
C ARG A 145 0.21 1.05 -5.24
N PHE A 146 1.29 1.30 -5.98
CA PHE A 146 1.20 1.53 -7.42
C PHE A 146 0.82 0.26 -8.20
N ALA A 147 1.18 -0.93 -7.69
CA ALA A 147 0.73 -2.17 -8.28
C ALA A 147 -0.79 -2.31 -8.15
N LEU A 148 -1.39 -2.03 -6.97
CA LEU A 148 -2.84 -2.07 -6.79
C LEU A 148 -3.55 -1.16 -7.79
N VAL A 149 -3.06 0.06 -7.99
CA VAL A 149 -3.65 1.00 -8.92
C VAL A 149 -3.45 0.56 -10.39
N ALA A 150 -2.30 -0.02 -10.72
CA ALA A 150 -2.04 -0.53 -12.08
C ALA A 150 -2.95 -1.71 -12.42
N ILE A 151 -3.13 -2.63 -11.48
CA ILE A 151 -4.03 -3.78 -11.60
C ILE A 151 -5.47 -3.29 -11.74
N ARG A 152 -5.87 -2.30 -10.94
CA ARG A 152 -7.21 -1.70 -11.00
C ARG A 152 -7.55 -1.13 -12.36
N ARG A 153 -6.56 -0.71 -13.15
CA ARG A 153 -6.75 -0.24 -14.52
C ARG A 153 -7.25 -1.35 -15.45
N VAL A 154 -6.74 -2.57 -15.31
CA VAL A 154 -7.06 -3.71 -16.19
C VAL A 154 -8.06 -4.68 -15.59
N VAL A 155 -8.33 -4.58 -14.29
CA VAL A 155 -9.27 -5.43 -13.55
C VAL A 155 -10.52 -4.62 -13.21
N PRO A 156 -11.65 -4.85 -13.91
CA PRO A 156 -12.90 -4.13 -13.64
C PRO A 156 -13.49 -4.43 -12.26
N ASP A 157 -13.42 -5.70 -11.82
CA ASP A 157 -13.89 -6.16 -10.51
C ASP A 157 -12.68 -6.44 -9.60
N PHE A 158 -12.25 -5.41 -8.86
CA PHE A 158 -11.09 -5.55 -7.98
C PHE A 158 -11.40 -6.41 -6.74
N LEU A 159 -12.67 -6.53 -6.34
CA LEU A 159 -13.08 -7.39 -5.24
C LEU A 159 -12.89 -8.87 -5.61
N ALA A 160 -13.25 -9.25 -6.84
CA ALA A 160 -12.97 -10.59 -7.37
C ALA A 160 -11.46 -10.88 -7.38
N PHE A 161 -10.62 -9.93 -7.80
CA PHE A 161 -9.16 -10.07 -7.73
C PHE A 161 -8.64 -10.25 -6.29
N CYS A 162 -9.20 -9.53 -5.31
CA CYS A 162 -8.85 -9.74 -3.90
C CYS A 162 -9.21 -11.17 -3.43
N ARG A 163 -10.35 -11.70 -3.87
CA ARG A 163 -10.76 -13.07 -3.54
C ARG A 163 -9.82 -14.11 -4.17
N ASP A 164 -9.42 -13.90 -5.42
CA ASP A 164 -8.44 -14.76 -6.09
C ASP A 164 -7.10 -14.75 -5.35
N TRP A 165 -6.66 -13.57 -4.88
CA TRP A 165 -5.48 -13.43 -4.03
C TRP A 165 -5.63 -14.17 -2.68
N PHE A 166 -6.78 -14.04 -2.00
CA PHE A 166 -7.01 -14.75 -0.73
C PHE A 166 -7.04 -16.27 -0.91
N ALA A 167 -7.56 -16.74 -2.04
CA ALA A 167 -7.51 -18.15 -2.41
C ALA A 167 -6.07 -18.62 -2.65
N TYR A 168 -5.26 -17.82 -3.35
CA TYR A 168 -3.84 -18.11 -3.63
C TYR A 168 -3.01 -18.23 -2.33
N VAL A 169 -3.14 -17.27 -1.42
CA VAL A 169 -2.39 -17.28 -0.14
C VAL A 169 -2.86 -18.41 0.78
N GLY A 170 -4.14 -18.78 0.68
CA GLY A 170 -4.78 -19.81 1.49
C GLY A 170 -5.17 -19.31 2.89
N ARG A 171 -6.36 -19.74 3.35
CA ARG A 171 -6.94 -19.31 4.63
C ARG A 171 -6.05 -19.63 5.85
N ALA A 172 -5.34 -20.76 5.83
CA ALA A 172 -4.49 -21.16 6.96
C ALA A 172 -3.31 -20.20 7.19
N LYS A 173 -2.74 -19.64 6.11
CA LYS A 173 -1.64 -18.68 6.18
C LYS A 173 -2.14 -17.31 6.61
N LEU A 174 -3.30 -16.88 6.09
CA LEU A 174 -3.95 -15.63 6.50
C LEU A 174 -4.35 -15.66 7.98
N ASN A 175 -4.83 -16.79 8.49
CA ASN A 175 -5.20 -16.94 9.90
C ASN A 175 -4.00 -16.94 10.86
N ARG A 176 -2.85 -17.50 10.47
CA ARG A 176 -1.65 -17.54 11.32
C ARG A 176 -0.88 -16.23 11.38
N ALA A 177 -1.04 -15.37 10.36
CA ALA A 177 -0.22 -14.18 10.19
C ALA A 177 -1.00 -12.87 10.45
N ARG A 178 -2.02 -12.93 11.33
CA ARG A 178 -2.93 -11.81 11.64
C ARG A 178 -2.15 -10.54 12.03
N ALA A 179 -2.57 -9.44 11.41
CA ALA A 179 -2.02 -8.07 11.47
C ALA A 179 -0.62 -7.80 10.88
N GLY A 180 0.26 -8.81 10.75
CA GLY A 180 1.64 -8.58 10.29
C GLY A 180 1.93 -8.99 8.84
N TYR A 181 1.20 -9.95 8.26
CA TYR A 181 1.56 -10.52 6.96
C TYR A 181 1.74 -9.47 5.86
N TYR A 182 0.75 -8.58 5.71
CA TYR A 182 0.72 -7.58 4.65
C TYR A 182 1.76 -6.46 4.81
N THR A 183 2.46 -6.42 5.95
CA THR A 183 3.59 -5.52 6.17
C THR A 183 4.93 -6.23 5.94
N THR A 184 4.97 -7.53 5.63
CA THR A 184 6.21 -8.28 5.40
C THR A 184 6.74 -8.14 3.97
N TRP A 185 8.04 -8.44 3.80
CA TRP A 185 8.64 -8.62 2.47
C TRP A 185 8.08 -9.82 1.73
N GLN A 186 7.81 -10.90 2.46
CA GLN A 186 7.23 -12.11 1.90
C GLN A 186 5.90 -11.80 1.20
N PHE A 187 5.05 -10.97 1.80
CA PHE A 187 3.82 -10.52 1.15
C PHE A 187 4.10 -9.85 -0.20
N LYS A 188 5.04 -8.91 -0.26
CA LYS A 188 5.38 -8.20 -1.50
C LYS A 188 5.79 -9.18 -2.60
N GLU A 189 6.70 -10.11 -2.29
CA GLU A 189 7.22 -11.08 -3.27
C GLU A 189 6.12 -12.01 -3.79
N GLU A 190 5.31 -12.55 -2.87
CA GLU A 190 4.19 -13.42 -3.24
C GLU A 190 3.10 -12.67 -4.01
N PHE A 191 2.81 -11.42 -3.64
CA PHE A 191 1.85 -10.59 -4.35
C PHE A 191 2.31 -10.29 -5.78
N VAL A 192 3.59 -9.97 -5.97
CA VAL A 192 4.16 -9.74 -7.31
C VAL A 192 4.12 -11.03 -8.15
N SER A 193 4.50 -12.18 -7.57
CA SER A 193 4.42 -13.48 -8.27
C SER A 193 2.99 -13.79 -8.68
N PHE A 194 2.04 -13.65 -7.75
CA PHE A 194 0.61 -13.83 -8.02
C PHE A 194 0.15 -12.92 -9.15
N CYS A 195 0.49 -11.63 -9.13
CA CYS A 195 0.08 -10.72 -10.19
C CYS A 195 0.60 -11.15 -11.57
N ARG A 196 1.87 -11.57 -11.66
CA ARG A 196 2.46 -12.04 -12.92
C ARG A 196 1.75 -13.28 -13.45
N GLU A 197 1.55 -14.29 -12.59
CA GLU A 197 0.88 -15.54 -12.96
C GLU A 197 -0.59 -15.30 -13.32
N HIS A 198 -1.30 -14.55 -12.48
CA HIS A 198 -2.74 -14.37 -12.56
C HIS A 198 -3.17 -13.44 -13.70
N LEU A 199 -2.35 -12.45 -14.05
CA LEU A 199 -2.65 -11.48 -15.10
C LEU A 199 -2.09 -11.87 -16.46
N ALA A 200 -1.12 -12.80 -16.54
CA ALA A 200 -0.48 -13.23 -17.79
C ALA A 200 -1.47 -13.65 -18.89
N GLY A 201 -2.65 -14.18 -18.54
CA GLY A 201 -3.70 -14.58 -19.47
C GLY A 201 -4.96 -13.70 -19.46
N LYS A 202 -5.04 -12.68 -18.59
CA LYS A 202 -6.24 -11.83 -18.45
C LYS A 202 -6.11 -10.48 -19.15
N VAL A 203 -4.89 -9.98 -19.34
CA VAL A 203 -4.66 -8.68 -19.99
C VAL A 203 -4.51 -8.87 -21.49
N MET A 204 -5.45 -8.33 -22.26
CA MET A 204 -5.53 -8.56 -23.70
C MET A 204 -4.69 -7.57 -24.53
N GLU A 205 -4.41 -6.37 -24.02
CA GLU A 205 -3.65 -5.35 -24.75
C GLU A 205 -2.17 -5.33 -24.36
N SER A 206 -1.30 -5.23 -25.37
CA SER A 206 0.16 -5.21 -25.18
C SER A 206 0.64 -4.04 -24.33
N GLY A 207 0.01 -2.86 -24.45
CA GLY A 207 0.33 -1.66 -23.68
C GLY A 207 0.02 -1.80 -22.19
N GLU A 208 -1.15 -2.33 -21.85
CA GLU A 208 -1.57 -2.57 -20.47
C GLU A 208 -0.69 -3.61 -19.77
N ARG A 209 -0.35 -4.69 -20.49
CA ARG A 209 0.54 -5.72 -19.98
C ARG A 209 1.94 -5.16 -19.73
N ARG A 210 2.49 -4.41 -20.70
CA ARG A 210 3.79 -3.73 -20.56
C ARG A 210 3.79 -2.77 -19.37
N PHE A 211 2.69 -2.06 -19.15
CA PHE A 211 2.54 -1.14 -18.03
C PHE A 211 2.55 -1.85 -16.69
N ILE A 212 1.72 -2.88 -16.53
CA ILE A 212 1.68 -3.66 -15.29
C ILE A 212 3.04 -4.29 -15.00
N GLU A 213 3.67 -4.91 -16.00
CA GLU A 213 4.99 -5.50 -15.80
C GLU A 213 6.03 -4.44 -15.41
N GLY A 214 6.00 -3.26 -16.04
CA GLY A 214 6.85 -2.14 -15.66
C GLY A 214 6.64 -1.70 -14.20
N VAL A 215 5.39 -1.68 -13.73
CA VAL A 215 5.06 -1.38 -12.32
C VAL A 215 5.56 -2.48 -11.39
N LEU A 216 5.35 -3.74 -11.75
CA LEU A 216 5.77 -4.89 -10.95
C LEU A 216 7.30 -4.98 -10.83
N GLN A 217 8.04 -4.59 -11.89
CA GLN A 217 9.49 -4.46 -11.86
C GLN A 217 9.98 -3.44 -10.84
N CYS A 218 9.20 -2.38 -10.56
CA CYS A 218 9.48 -1.46 -9.45
C CYS A 218 9.40 -2.14 -8.07
N TYR A 219 9.04 -3.41 -7.96
CA TYR A 219 9.00 -4.15 -6.69
C TYR A 219 9.98 -5.32 -6.63
N ASP A 220 10.70 -5.58 -7.72
CA ASP A 220 11.62 -6.72 -7.83
C ASP A 220 12.83 -6.59 -6.90
N GLY A 221 13.24 -7.77 -6.41
CA GLY A 221 14.45 -7.96 -5.62
C GLY A 221 14.29 -7.70 -4.11
N PRO A 222 15.15 -8.35 -3.31
CA PRO A 222 15.22 -8.11 -1.87
C PRO A 222 15.84 -6.74 -1.59
N LEU A 223 15.32 -6.02 -0.59
CA LEU A 223 15.96 -4.82 -0.05
C LEU A 223 17.10 -5.17 0.93
N ASP A 224 17.06 -6.38 1.51
CA ASP A 224 18.01 -6.85 2.50
C ASP A 224 19.40 -7.20 1.94
N ALA A 225 19.58 -7.25 0.62
CA ALA A 225 20.87 -7.53 -0.03
C ALA A 225 21.93 -6.42 0.17
N LEU A 226 21.61 -5.35 0.92
CA LEU A 226 22.48 -4.19 1.13
C LEU A 226 22.92 -3.96 2.59
N ARG A 227 22.80 -4.95 3.48
CA ARG A 227 23.61 -4.95 4.73
C ARG A 227 25.08 -5.25 4.40
N ARG A 228 25.75 -4.31 3.75
CA ARG A 228 27.20 -4.39 3.50
C ARG A 228 27.93 -3.80 4.71
N GLN A 229 28.87 -4.56 5.26
CA GLN A 229 29.85 -4.01 6.19
C GLN A 229 30.67 -2.99 5.39
N SER A 230 30.52 -1.70 5.70
CA SER A 230 31.34 -0.65 5.09
C SER A 230 32.65 -0.53 5.87
N SER A 231 33.75 -0.36 5.15
CA SER A 231 34.95 0.25 5.71
C SER A 231 34.65 1.72 6.02
N SER A 232 35.36 2.31 6.99
CA SER A 232 35.01 3.59 7.62
C SER A 232 35.10 4.83 6.73
N GLU A 233 35.46 4.72 5.44
CA GLU A 233 35.73 5.89 4.58
C GLU A 233 34.95 5.91 3.26
N MET A 234 34.20 4.84 2.95
CA MET A 234 33.56 4.70 1.63
C MET A 234 32.08 5.10 1.67
N PRO A 235 31.59 5.96 0.75
CA PRO A 235 30.18 6.26 0.63
C PRO A 235 29.37 4.96 0.43
N VAL A 236 28.35 4.77 1.27
CA VAL A 236 27.46 3.62 1.22
C VAL A 236 26.01 4.06 1.36
N LEU A 237 25.10 3.47 0.60
CA LEU A 237 23.67 3.65 0.82
C LEU A 237 23.29 3.21 2.24
N ALA A 238 22.43 3.98 2.89
CA ALA A 238 21.92 3.65 4.22
C ALA A 238 21.15 2.32 4.20
N SER A 239 21.07 1.66 5.35
CA SER A 239 20.29 0.43 5.48
C SER A 239 18.83 0.68 5.10
N GLY A 240 18.25 -0.22 4.29
CA GLY A 240 16.89 -0.07 3.77
C GLY A 240 16.76 0.84 2.56
N VAL A 241 17.87 1.34 2.01
CA VAL A 241 17.90 2.15 0.77
C VAL A 241 18.42 1.33 -0.40
N ALA A 242 17.74 1.38 -1.55
CA ALA A 242 18.23 0.85 -2.81
C ALA A 242 17.86 1.76 -3.98
N VAL A 243 18.74 1.83 -4.98
CA VAL A 243 18.41 2.38 -6.30
C VAL A 243 17.84 1.26 -7.16
N ARG A 244 16.76 1.54 -7.89
CA ARG A 244 16.12 0.61 -8.82
C ARG A 244 15.84 1.32 -10.13
N HIS A 245 16.06 0.64 -11.24
CA HIS A 245 15.68 1.13 -12.56
C HIS A 245 14.43 0.39 -12.99
N ALA A 246 13.46 1.12 -13.53
CA ALA A 246 12.24 0.53 -14.05
C ALA A 246 11.84 1.20 -15.36
N PRO A 247 11.14 0.49 -16.26
CA PRO A 247 10.85 0.98 -17.60
C PRO A 247 9.68 1.96 -17.63
N ILE A 248 9.23 2.48 -16.49
CA ILE A 248 8.09 3.38 -16.40
C ILE A 248 8.28 4.50 -15.38
N SER A 249 7.68 5.67 -15.62
CA SER A 249 7.58 6.79 -14.65
C SER A 249 6.29 6.73 -13.83
N LEU A 250 6.41 6.53 -12.52
CA LEU A 250 5.32 6.51 -11.55
C LEU A 250 4.87 7.92 -11.16
N ARG A 251 5.72 8.94 -11.39
CA ARG A 251 5.31 10.34 -11.18
C ARG A 251 4.20 10.77 -12.14
N ARG A 252 4.21 10.22 -13.35
CA ARG A 252 3.20 10.49 -14.38
C ARG A 252 1.97 9.60 -14.25
N PHE A 253 2.04 8.60 -13.39
CA PHE A 253 0.99 7.62 -13.15
C PHE A 253 -0.39 8.24 -12.83
N PRO A 254 -0.51 9.28 -11.98
CA PRO A 254 -1.81 9.84 -11.63
C PRO A 254 -2.53 10.53 -12.79
N LEU A 255 -1.81 10.91 -13.85
CA LEU A 255 -2.40 11.57 -15.01
C LEU A 255 -3.11 10.58 -15.95
N PHE A 256 -2.87 9.28 -15.79
CA PHE A 256 -3.28 8.24 -16.74
C PHE A 256 -4.14 7.14 -16.11
N LEU A 257 -4.92 7.51 -15.10
CA LEU A 257 -5.79 6.58 -14.38
C LEU A 257 -7.19 6.48 -14.98
N ASP A 258 -7.55 7.42 -15.86
CA ASP A 258 -8.77 7.25 -16.64
C ASP A 258 -8.60 6.02 -17.53
N ARG A 259 -9.37 4.97 -17.22
CA ARG A 259 -9.36 3.69 -17.96
C ARG A 259 -9.72 3.86 -19.43
N ARG A 260 -10.31 4.99 -19.82
CA ARG A 260 -10.73 5.26 -21.19
C ARG A 260 -9.60 5.82 -22.06
N LEU A 261 -8.52 6.32 -21.46
CA LEU A 261 -7.41 6.90 -22.20
C LEU A 261 -6.30 5.86 -22.39
N PRO A 262 -5.69 5.75 -23.58
CA PRO A 262 -4.53 4.87 -23.77
C PRO A 262 -3.36 5.31 -22.88
N ILE A 263 -2.53 4.36 -22.48
CA ILE A 263 -1.29 4.65 -21.74
C ILE A 263 -0.30 5.26 -22.72
N PRO A 264 0.14 6.51 -22.52
CA PRO A 264 0.93 7.17 -23.54
C PRO A 264 2.40 6.77 -23.45
N GLU A 265 3.12 6.80 -24.58
CA GLU A 265 4.48 6.22 -24.68
C GLU A 265 5.48 6.90 -23.74
N GLU A 266 5.27 8.16 -23.38
CA GLU A 266 6.11 8.88 -22.43
C GLU A 266 6.05 8.34 -21.00
N VAL A 267 5.11 7.45 -20.69
CA VAL A 267 5.12 6.67 -19.44
C VAL A 267 6.23 5.64 -19.47
N PHE A 268 6.50 5.03 -20.62
CA PHE A 268 7.47 3.94 -20.79
C PHE A 268 8.91 4.44 -20.97
N LYS A 269 9.30 5.40 -20.14
CA LYS A 269 10.68 5.89 -20.07
C LYS A 269 11.38 5.17 -18.91
N GLU A 270 12.57 4.64 -19.18
CA GLU A 270 13.43 4.14 -18.13
C GLU A 270 13.77 5.28 -17.16
N VAL A 271 13.47 5.04 -15.88
CA VAL A 271 13.74 5.98 -14.80
C VAL A 271 14.25 5.22 -13.59
N ALA A 272 15.02 5.94 -12.78
CA ALA A 272 15.53 5.42 -11.54
C ALA A 272 14.65 5.85 -10.37
N TYR A 273 14.52 4.94 -9.41
CA TYR A 273 13.82 5.14 -8.16
C TYR A 273 14.75 4.87 -6.99
N LEU A 274 14.67 5.75 -6.01
CA LEU A 274 15.13 5.45 -4.67
C LEU A 274 14.02 4.72 -3.91
N HIS A 275 14.30 3.49 -3.51
CA HIS A 275 13.49 2.73 -2.56
C HIS A 275 14.03 3.01 -1.17
N VAL A 276 13.21 3.55 -0.30
CA VAL A 276 13.59 3.86 1.09
C VAL A 276 12.66 3.12 2.03
N VAL A 277 13.24 2.31 2.91
CA VAL A 277 12.53 1.62 3.99
C VAL A 277 13.09 2.08 5.32
N LYS A 278 12.25 2.80 6.06
CA LYS A 278 12.60 3.33 7.38
C LYS A 278 11.38 3.22 8.29
N ASP A 279 11.56 2.65 9.48
CA ASP A 279 10.51 2.49 10.48
C ASP A 279 9.25 1.79 9.90
N ASP A 280 9.48 0.70 9.15
CA ASP A 280 8.47 -0.07 8.40
C ASP A 280 7.68 0.70 7.33
N LYS A 281 8.06 1.96 7.06
CA LYS A 281 7.48 2.77 5.99
C LYS A 281 8.30 2.59 4.73
N PHE A 282 7.62 2.21 3.66
CA PHE A 282 8.17 2.15 2.31
C PHE A 282 7.88 3.45 1.56
N LYS A 283 8.89 4.00 0.90
CA LYS A 283 8.76 5.13 -0.03
C LYS A 283 9.52 4.83 -1.31
N MET A 284 8.94 5.25 -2.43
CA MET A 284 9.56 5.21 -3.74
C MET A 284 9.64 6.64 -4.28
N ILE A 285 10.84 7.09 -4.62
CA ILE A 285 11.11 8.45 -5.06
C ILE A 285 11.78 8.38 -6.42
N GLU A 286 11.15 8.90 -7.47
CA GLU A 286 11.80 9.05 -8.77
C GLU A 286 12.97 10.02 -8.65
N ILE A 287 14.16 9.61 -9.08
CA ILE A 287 15.39 10.40 -8.98
C ILE A 287 15.96 10.69 -10.37
N PRO A 288 16.66 11.82 -10.57
CA PRO A 288 17.36 12.10 -11.80
C PRO A 288 18.39 11.01 -12.12
N GLU A 289 18.63 10.76 -13.40
CA GLU A 289 19.60 9.76 -13.89
C GLU A 289 21.01 9.98 -13.30
N LEU A 290 21.45 11.23 -13.22
CA LEU A 290 22.69 11.61 -12.54
C LEU A 290 22.75 11.09 -11.10
N ALA A 291 21.68 11.34 -10.32
CA ALA A 291 21.62 10.90 -8.94
C ALA A 291 21.64 9.37 -8.85
N ALA A 292 20.95 8.67 -9.76
CA ALA A 292 20.95 7.22 -9.80
C ALA A 292 22.35 6.64 -10.03
N ARG A 293 23.08 7.13 -11.04
CA ARG A 293 24.46 6.71 -11.34
C ARG A 293 25.38 6.86 -10.13
N VAL A 294 25.33 8.03 -9.48
CA VAL A 294 26.15 8.32 -8.30
C VAL A 294 25.77 7.41 -7.13
N LEU A 295 24.48 7.21 -6.87
CA LEU A 295 23.99 6.39 -5.77
C LEU A 295 24.24 4.88 -6.00
N ASP A 296 24.18 4.40 -7.24
CA ASP A 296 24.58 3.03 -7.61
C ASP A 296 26.07 2.77 -7.32
N ALA A 297 26.91 3.79 -7.51
CA ALA A 297 28.33 3.76 -7.20
C ALA A 297 28.64 3.85 -5.69
N CYS A 298 27.69 4.30 -4.85
CA CYS A 298 27.79 4.37 -3.38
C CYS A 298 27.62 2.97 -2.73
N ASN A 299 28.51 2.06 -3.09
CA ASN A 299 28.43 0.64 -2.78
C ASN A 299 29.28 0.20 -1.58
N GLY A 300 29.95 1.15 -0.91
CA GLY A 300 30.89 0.90 0.20
C GLY A 300 32.26 0.37 -0.22
N LYS A 301 32.56 0.30 -1.52
CA LYS A 301 33.82 -0.22 -2.09
C LYS A 301 34.64 0.85 -2.81
N ASN A 302 33.98 1.86 -3.38
CA ASN A 302 34.62 2.90 -4.17
C ASN A 302 34.78 4.18 -3.33
N PRO A 303 36.00 4.79 -3.28
CA PRO A 303 36.17 6.12 -2.70
C PRO A 303 35.48 7.17 -3.56
N GLU A 304 35.16 8.33 -2.98
CA GLU A 304 34.46 9.41 -3.70
C GLU A 304 35.16 9.81 -5.00
N LEU A 305 36.50 9.89 -5.00
CA LEU A 305 37.28 10.17 -6.21
C LEU A 305 37.03 9.16 -7.34
N LYS A 306 36.91 7.87 -7.00
CA LYS A 306 36.63 6.83 -7.99
C LYS A 306 35.18 6.89 -8.48
N ILE A 307 34.23 7.26 -7.60
CA ILE A 307 32.83 7.50 -8.00
C ILE A 307 32.77 8.67 -8.99
N ILE A 308 33.54 9.74 -8.73
CA ILE A 308 33.68 10.87 -9.64
C ILE A 308 34.22 10.39 -10.98
N GLU A 309 35.32 9.63 -11.00
CA GLU A 309 35.91 9.07 -12.23
C GLU A 309 34.90 8.22 -13.03
N GLU A 310 34.19 7.30 -12.37
CA GLU A 310 33.17 6.41 -12.97
C GLU A 310 31.97 7.21 -13.53
N CYS A 311 31.66 8.37 -12.96
CA CYS A 311 30.58 9.25 -13.43
C CYS A 311 31.06 10.33 -14.42
N SER A 312 32.36 10.64 -14.47
CA SER A 312 32.92 11.85 -15.09
C SER A 312 32.94 11.91 -16.62
N SER A 313 32.53 10.85 -17.32
CA SER A 313 32.46 10.87 -18.80
C SER A 313 31.65 12.06 -19.33
N ASP A 314 30.68 12.54 -18.54
CA ASP A 314 29.74 13.61 -18.91
C ASP A 314 29.50 14.65 -17.80
N LEU A 315 30.26 14.60 -16.68
CA LEU A 315 29.91 15.33 -15.44
C LEU A 315 31.12 15.99 -14.79
N THR A 316 30.90 17.14 -14.15
CA THR A 316 31.96 17.81 -13.40
C THR A 316 32.07 17.24 -11.97
N PRO A 317 33.28 17.17 -11.37
CA PRO A 317 33.43 16.71 -9.99
C PRO A 317 32.51 17.40 -8.96
N PRO A 318 32.24 18.72 -9.05
CA PRO A 318 31.26 19.39 -8.19
C PRO A 318 29.85 18.79 -8.22
N ASP A 319 29.40 18.27 -9.37
CA ASP A 319 28.06 17.70 -9.51
C ASP A 319 27.90 16.42 -8.70
N VAL A 320 28.91 15.55 -8.73
CA VAL A 320 28.93 14.27 -8.01
C VAL A 320 28.98 14.50 -6.50
N SER A 321 29.89 15.37 -6.03
CA SER A 321 29.99 15.71 -4.60
C SER A 321 28.72 16.41 -4.09
N ALA A 322 28.06 17.24 -4.91
CA ALA A 322 26.79 17.87 -4.57
C ALA A 322 25.67 16.82 -4.37
N VAL A 323 25.60 15.80 -5.23
CA VAL A 323 24.66 14.68 -5.09
C VAL A 323 24.93 13.91 -3.80
N ILE A 324 26.17 13.48 -3.55
CA ILE A 324 26.54 12.75 -2.33
C ILE A 324 26.19 13.57 -1.08
N THR A 325 26.54 14.86 -1.07
CA THR A 325 26.25 15.77 0.04
C THR A 325 24.74 15.93 0.26
N HIS A 326 23.98 16.12 -0.82
CA HIS A 326 22.52 16.25 -0.76
C HIS A 326 21.87 15.00 -0.15
N TYR A 327 22.20 13.80 -0.66
CA TYR A 327 21.63 12.55 -0.17
C TYR A 327 22.18 12.13 1.21
N SER A 328 23.38 12.58 1.60
CA SER A 328 23.88 12.41 2.96
C SER A 328 23.07 13.21 3.98
N ARG A 329 22.69 14.45 3.65
CA ARG A 329 21.80 15.27 4.51
C ARG A 329 20.42 14.66 4.69
N LEU A 330 19.94 13.90 3.70
CA LEU A 330 18.68 13.16 3.77
C LEU A 330 18.81 11.80 4.50
N GLY A 331 20.02 11.42 4.94
CA GLY A 331 20.30 10.13 5.56
C GLY A 331 20.20 8.94 4.60
N ILE A 332 20.31 9.19 3.30
CA ILE A 332 20.23 8.19 2.22
C ILE A 332 21.62 7.61 1.92
N VAL A 333 22.66 8.45 2.00
CA VAL A 333 24.06 8.04 1.93
C VAL A 333 24.69 8.24 3.30
N GLN A 334 25.53 7.30 3.72
CA GLN A 334 26.34 7.40 4.93
C GLN A 334 27.79 7.61 4.55
N THR A 335 28.36 8.71 5.05
CA THR A 335 29.80 8.98 5.05
C THR A 335 30.24 9.10 6.51
N ARG A 336 31.12 8.20 6.98
CA ARG A 336 31.69 8.35 8.33
C ARG A 336 32.79 9.40 8.24
N VAL A 337 32.52 10.59 8.75
CA VAL A 337 33.57 11.59 8.99
C VAL A 337 34.32 11.11 10.23
N LEU A 338 35.61 10.79 10.07
CA LEU A 338 36.51 10.58 11.22
C LEU A 338 36.52 11.89 12.02
N GLN A 339 36.01 11.84 13.26
CA GLN A 339 36.12 12.95 14.22
C GLN A 339 37.55 13.09 14.72
#